data_AF-A0A562WF51-F1
#
_entry.id   AF-A0A562WF51-F1
#
_cell.length_a   1.000
_cell.length_b   1.000
_cell.length_c   1.000
_cell.angle_alpha   90.00
_cell.angle_beta   90.00
_cell.angle_gamma   90.00
#
_symmetry.space_group_name_H-M   'P 1'
#
loop_
_entity.id
_entity.type
_entity.pdbx_description
1 polymer ?
#
loop_
_entity_poly.entity_id
_entity_poly.type
_entity_poly.pdbx_seq_one_letter_code
_entity_poly.pdbx_strand_id
1 'polypeptide(L)'
;MVLVLGEVQTAALRHSGSVPRELAEGVLALLAGERVRVSERPISHAVSPHVLTGVDCRIAARSGARVRGVGTLMGRVCLTGGRVLQGSAVVRVEPIGGGHRQAWSHYLTRPGVVETLGRIDLPGTAAAHLAADRSSSTMGMGAVCNRLIAEVQGSSLLDRRPPVRARRTVLRWAALTDTDTEGVRVRFTVHEDGLRTVRLLLGQVAVADIVELCEDLALHDWLLTALVSIIEQSRIGVDEPVQIIHRLRPAVDHLLHLWMPAARLGGFALSVWEGLDGRPGLSRQWEASVRRIRDQIAMAAALAHRPAEAVPLFR
;
A
#
# COMPACT_ATOMS: atom_id res chain seq x y z
N MET A 1 -9.12 -23.56 -10.09
CA MET A 1 -8.43 -22.71 -9.10
C MET A 1 -7.09 -22.15 -9.58
N VAL A 2 -6.87 -20.84 -9.41
CA VAL A 2 -5.63 -20.10 -9.72
C VAL A 2 -5.16 -19.38 -8.45
N LEU A 3 -3.84 -19.28 -8.26
CA LEU A 3 -3.24 -18.51 -7.16
C LEU A 3 -2.56 -17.26 -7.72
N VAL A 4 -2.91 -16.11 -7.15
CA VAL A 4 -2.23 -14.84 -7.37
C VAL A 4 -1.68 -14.38 -6.02
N LEU A 5 -0.41 -14.00 -6.02
CA LEU A 5 0.29 -13.47 -4.85
C LEU A 5 0.75 -12.04 -5.16
N GLY A 6 0.79 -11.20 -4.14
CA GLY A 6 1.43 -9.92 -4.28
C GLY A 6 1.79 -9.26 -2.96
N GLU A 7 2.58 -8.21 -3.09
CA GLU A 7 3.02 -7.38 -1.98
C GLU A 7 2.95 -5.92 -2.41
N VAL A 8 2.38 -5.07 -1.55
CA VAL A 8 2.35 -3.62 -1.69
C VAL A 8 3.09 -3.03 -0.51
N GLN A 9 4.06 -2.16 -0.75
CA GLN A 9 4.74 -1.45 0.33
C GLN A 9 4.46 0.04 0.20
N THR A 10 3.92 0.65 1.24
CA THR A 10 3.46 2.05 1.23
C THR A 10 4.32 2.92 2.14
N ALA A 11 4.79 4.06 1.64
CA ALA A 11 5.57 5.04 2.39
C ALA A 11 5.29 6.47 1.94
N ALA A 12 5.65 7.44 2.77
CA ALA A 12 5.70 8.84 2.34
C ALA A 12 6.80 9.02 1.28
N LEU A 13 6.50 9.81 0.25
CA LEU A 13 7.52 10.32 -0.66
C LEU A 13 8.45 11.25 0.12
N ARG A 14 9.76 11.13 -0.09
CA ARG A 14 10.74 12.05 0.51
C ARG A 14 10.80 13.32 -0.34
N HIS A 15 9.71 14.08 -0.28
CA HIS A 15 9.61 15.40 -0.89
C HIS A 15 8.82 16.35 0.02
N SER A 16 9.27 17.60 0.19
CA SER A 16 8.63 18.55 1.12
C SER A 16 7.23 18.96 0.65
N GLY A 17 7.05 19.12 -0.65
CA GLY A 17 5.79 19.48 -1.29
C GLY A 17 4.98 18.28 -1.77
N SER A 18 3.79 18.56 -2.29
CA SER A 18 3.15 17.65 -3.24
C SER A 18 3.89 17.77 -4.57
N VAL A 19 4.31 16.63 -5.11
CA VAL A 19 4.98 16.59 -6.41
C VAL A 19 3.97 16.91 -7.53
N PRO A 20 4.26 17.89 -8.42
CA PRO A 20 3.43 18.18 -9.57
C PRO A 20 3.52 17.07 -10.62
N ARG A 21 2.58 17.07 -11.58
CA ARG A 21 2.43 16.04 -12.60
C ARG A 21 3.72 15.75 -13.38
N GLU A 22 4.38 16.79 -13.86
CA GLU A 22 5.58 16.67 -14.70
C GLU A 22 6.72 15.99 -13.94
N LEU A 23 6.88 16.34 -12.66
CA LEU A 23 7.88 15.73 -11.80
C LEU A 23 7.48 14.29 -11.42
N ALA A 24 6.19 14.01 -11.22
CA ALA A 24 5.68 12.65 -11.01
C ALA A 24 5.98 11.74 -12.22
N GLU A 25 5.72 12.23 -13.44
CA GLU A 25 6.05 11.52 -14.68
C GLU A 25 7.57 11.28 -14.78
N GLY A 26 8.39 12.28 -14.47
CA GLY A 26 9.85 12.16 -14.48
C GLY A 26 10.39 11.12 -13.48
N VAL A 27 9.90 11.10 -12.25
CA VAL A 27 10.39 10.13 -11.23
C VAL A 27 9.82 8.72 -11.41
N LEU A 28 8.69 8.56 -12.11
CA LEU A 28 8.06 7.26 -12.38
C LEU A 28 8.39 6.68 -13.76
N ALA A 29 9.23 7.36 -14.55
CA ALA A 29 9.74 6.87 -15.84
C ALA A 29 10.79 5.75 -15.66
N LEU A 30 10.40 4.65 -14.99
CA LEU A 30 11.26 3.52 -14.62
C LEU A 30 11.61 2.61 -15.80
N LEU A 31 10.97 2.80 -16.96
CA LEU A 31 11.20 2.01 -18.16
C LEU A 31 11.24 2.94 -19.36
N ALA A 32 12.40 2.99 -20.03
CA ALA A 32 12.63 3.87 -21.16
C ALA A 32 11.65 3.58 -22.31
N GLY A 33 11.04 4.63 -22.85
CA GLY A 33 10.08 4.54 -23.96
C GLY A 33 8.65 4.21 -23.54
N GLU A 34 8.42 3.80 -22.30
CA GLU A 34 7.08 3.51 -21.78
C GLU A 34 6.47 4.71 -21.06
N ARG A 35 5.15 4.85 -21.14
CA ARG A 35 4.43 6.02 -20.60
C ARG A 35 4.00 5.80 -19.15
N VAL A 36 4.20 6.81 -18.32
CA VAL A 36 3.57 6.91 -16.99
C VAL A 36 2.09 7.24 -17.19
N ARG A 37 1.21 6.46 -16.54
CA ARG A 37 -0.23 6.74 -16.53
C ARG A 37 -0.54 7.73 -15.43
N VAL A 38 -1.29 8.78 -15.75
CA VAL A 38 -1.61 9.86 -14.81
C VAL A 38 -3.11 10.18 -14.82
N SER A 39 -3.65 10.51 -13.66
CA SER A 39 -5.03 10.99 -13.48
C SER A 39 -5.06 12.09 -12.44
N GLU A 40 -5.78 13.19 -12.69
CA GLU A 40 -5.86 14.33 -11.76
C GLU A 40 -7.04 14.25 -10.80
N ARG A 41 -8.10 13.52 -11.18
CA ARG A 41 -9.34 13.38 -10.41
C ARG A 41 -9.52 11.93 -9.95
N PRO A 42 -10.10 11.71 -8.75
CA PRO A 42 -10.50 12.71 -7.75
C PRO A 42 -9.30 13.32 -7.00
N ILE A 43 -8.16 12.66 -7.07
CA ILE A 43 -6.88 13.11 -6.54
C ILE A 43 -5.78 12.76 -7.56
N SER A 44 -4.74 13.60 -7.63
CA SER A 44 -3.58 13.32 -8.47
C SER A 44 -3.03 11.92 -8.17
N HIS A 45 -2.89 11.12 -9.21
CA HIS A 45 -2.42 9.75 -9.12
C HIS A 45 -1.58 9.45 -10.37
N ALA A 46 -0.40 8.90 -10.17
CA ALA A 46 0.51 8.52 -11.24
C ALA A 46 0.99 7.08 -11.05
N VAL A 47 1.12 6.32 -12.12
CA VAL A 47 1.47 4.90 -12.11
C VAL A 47 2.54 4.61 -13.16
N SER A 48 3.64 4.01 -12.73
CA SER A 48 4.71 3.59 -13.64
C SER A 48 4.24 2.46 -14.57
N PRO A 49 4.91 2.27 -15.72
CA PRO A 49 4.86 1.01 -16.46
C PRO A 49 5.22 -0.19 -15.57
N HIS A 50 4.82 -1.39 -16.00
CA HIS A 50 5.24 -2.61 -15.33
C HIS A 50 6.71 -2.91 -15.63
N VAL A 51 7.48 -3.18 -14.57
CA VAL A 51 8.87 -3.65 -14.65
C VAL A 51 8.88 -5.16 -14.39
N LEU A 52 9.41 -5.93 -15.33
CA LEU A 52 9.51 -7.39 -15.18
C LEU A 52 10.78 -7.77 -14.43
N THR A 53 10.66 -8.67 -13.46
CA THR A 53 11.80 -9.26 -12.76
C THR A 53 11.76 -10.77 -12.93
N GLY A 54 12.76 -11.33 -13.62
CA GLY A 54 12.92 -12.78 -13.74
C GLY A 54 13.24 -13.42 -12.40
N VAL A 55 12.62 -14.56 -12.10
CA VAL A 55 12.85 -15.32 -10.86
C VAL A 55 13.05 -16.80 -11.16
N ASP A 56 13.96 -17.41 -10.41
CA ASP A 56 14.16 -18.86 -10.33
C ASP A 56 14.43 -19.18 -8.85
N CYS A 57 13.43 -19.68 -8.15
CA CYS A 57 13.44 -19.72 -6.69
C CYS A 57 12.63 -20.90 -6.14
N ARG A 58 12.69 -21.09 -4.82
CA ARG A 58 11.88 -22.08 -4.12
C ARG A 58 10.65 -21.40 -3.50
N ILE A 59 9.47 -21.89 -3.85
CA ILE A 59 8.17 -21.47 -3.31
C ILE A 59 7.80 -22.43 -2.19
N ALA A 60 7.57 -21.88 -1.00
CA ALA A 60 7.20 -22.66 0.18
C ALA A 60 5.68 -22.87 0.26
N ALA A 61 5.28 -24.05 0.71
CA ALA A 61 3.92 -24.37 1.13
C ALA A 61 3.85 -24.46 2.66
N ARG A 62 2.63 -24.37 3.22
CA ARG A 62 2.38 -24.43 4.67
C ARG A 62 2.87 -25.73 5.31
N SER A 63 2.89 -26.83 4.55
CA SER A 63 3.44 -28.12 4.99
C SER A 63 4.96 -28.13 5.16
N GLY A 64 5.66 -27.05 4.77
CA GLY A 64 7.13 -26.99 4.71
C GLY A 64 7.71 -27.49 3.38
N ALA A 65 6.89 -28.11 2.53
CA ALA A 65 7.30 -28.50 1.19
C ALA A 65 7.75 -27.29 0.36
N ARG A 66 8.76 -27.47 -0.49
CA ARG A 66 9.27 -26.42 -1.37
C ARG A 66 9.28 -26.90 -2.81
N VAL A 67 8.67 -26.12 -3.69
CA VAL A 67 8.62 -26.38 -5.14
C VAL A 67 9.44 -25.32 -5.84
N ARG A 68 10.23 -25.71 -6.85
CA ARG A 68 10.98 -24.74 -7.65
C ARG A 68 10.01 -24.00 -8.57
N GLY A 69 10.08 -22.67 -8.60
CA GLY A 69 9.29 -21.82 -9.49
C GLY A 69 10.21 -20.99 -10.38
N VAL A 70 9.89 -20.92 -11.67
CA VAL A 70 10.62 -20.12 -12.67
C VAL A 70 9.65 -19.27 -13.46
N GLY A 71 9.97 -17.98 -13.65
CA GLY A 71 9.11 -17.08 -14.41
C GLY A 71 9.43 -15.62 -14.19
N THR A 72 8.41 -14.76 -14.27
CA THR A 72 8.54 -13.31 -14.07
C THR A 72 7.57 -12.77 -13.03
N LEU A 73 8.04 -11.85 -12.21
CA LEU A 73 7.21 -10.99 -11.37
C LEU A 73 6.92 -9.69 -12.13
N MET A 74 5.71 -9.14 -11.97
CA MET A 74 5.39 -7.78 -12.42
C MET A 74 5.49 -6.82 -11.25
N GLY A 75 6.39 -5.85 -11.35
CA GLY A 75 6.50 -4.74 -10.42
C GLY A 75 5.93 -3.44 -10.99
N ARG A 76 5.38 -2.57 -10.15
CA ARG A 76 5.06 -1.17 -10.52
C ARG A 76 5.17 -0.25 -9.31
N VAL A 77 5.21 1.05 -9.57
CA VAL A 77 5.13 2.08 -8.53
C VAL A 77 3.96 2.99 -8.82
N CYS A 78 3.22 3.38 -7.79
CA CYS A 78 2.24 4.45 -7.88
C CYS A 78 2.51 5.56 -6.87
N LEU A 79 2.11 6.77 -7.24
CA LEU A 79 2.20 7.98 -6.45
C LEU A 79 0.81 8.59 -6.29
N THR A 80 0.32 8.69 -5.06
CA THR A 80 -0.98 9.31 -4.73
C THR A 80 -0.78 10.69 -4.11
N GLY A 81 -1.50 11.67 -4.62
CA GLY A 81 -1.48 13.08 -4.18
C GLY A 81 -0.12 13.76 -4.28
N GLY A 82 0.80 13.22 -5.07
CA GLY A 82 2.20 13.67 -5.10
C GLY A 82 2.95 13.45 -3.78
N ARG A 83 2.45 12.57 -2.89
CA ARG A 83 2.91 12.46 -1.49
C ARG A 83 3.10 11.04 -0.99
N VAL A 84 2.29 10.09 -1.44
CA VAL A 84 2.35 8.70 -0.96
C VAL A 84 2.81 7.79 -2.08
N LEU A 85 3.92 7.10 -1.83
CA LEU A 85 4.56 6.21 -2.76
C LEU A 85 4.25 4.76 -2.40
N GLN A 86 3.79 3.97 -3.37
CA GLN A 86 3.58 2.54 -3.20
C GLN A 86 4.37 1.77 -4.24
N GLY A 87 5.13 0.78 -3.80
CA GLY A 87 5.78 -0.20 -4.67
C GLY A 87 5.04 -1.52 -4.58
N SER A 88 4.58 -2.03 -5.71
CA SER A 88 3.78 -3.24 -5.81
C SER A 88 4.51 -4.30 -6.63
N ALA A 89 4.42 -5.55 -6.20
CA ALA A 89 4.85 -6.72 -6.96
C ALA A 89 3.72 -7.76 -6.97
N VAL A 90 3.48 -8.37 -8.13
CA VAL A 90 2.42 -9.36 -8.31
C VAL A 90 2.88 -10.50 -9.20
N VAL A 91 2.33 -11.69 -8.93
CA VAL A 91 2.59 -12.89 -9.72
C VAL A 91 1.41 -13.85 -9.67
N ARG A 92 1.12 -14.48 -10.81
CA ARG A 92 0.23 -15.62 -10.94
C ARG A 92 1.06 -16.90 -10.94
N VAL A 93 0.70 -17.83 -10.07
CA VAL A 93 1.40 -19.11 -9.93
C VAL A 93 0.66 -20.18 -10.70
N GLU A 94 1.37 -20.86 -11.60
CA GLU A 94 0.82 -21.92 -12.44
C GLU A 94 1.66 -23.21 -12.33
N PRO A 95 1.05 -24.40 -12.36
CA PRO A 95 1.78 -25.66 -12.51
C PRO A 95 2.32 -25.80 -13.93
N ILE A 96 3.58 -26.22 -14.08
CA ILE A 96 4.13 -26.52 -15.41
C ILE A 96 3.53 -27.83 -15.94
N GLY A 97 3.06 -27.84 -17.19
CA GLY A 97 2.48 -29.03 -17.81
C GLY A 97 3.49 -30.15 -18.14
N GLY A 98 4.79 -29.83 -18.24
CA GLY A 98 5.83 -30.75 -18.77
C GLY A 98 6.94 -31.17 -17.79
N GLY A 99 6.90 -30.77 -16.53
CA GLY A 99 7.84 -31.18 -15.48
C GLY A 99 9.29 -30.66 -15.56
N HIS A 100 9.69 -29.95 -16.62
CA HIS A 100 11.06 -29.42 -16.79
C HIS A 100 11.09 -27.92 -17.10
N ARG A 101 12.17 -27.25 -16.68
CA ARG A 101 12.40 -25.82 -16.94
C ARG A 101 12.43 -25.53 -18.44
N GLN A 102 11.85 -24.40 -18.85
CA GLN A 102 11.87 -23.90 -20.23
C GLN A 102 13.00 -22.87 -20.44
N ALA A 103 13.23 -22.49 -21.70
CA ALA A 103 14.14 -21.38 -22.02
C ALA A 103 13.58 -20.03 -21.51
N TRP A 104 14.43 -19.03 -21.30
CA TRP A 104 13.98 -17.71 -20.83
C TRP A 104 13.00 -17.03 -21.79
N SER A 105 13.11 -17.27 -23.09
CA SER A 105 12.15 -16.78 -24.10
C SER A 105 10.71 -17.17 -23.77
N HIS A 106 10.49 -18.41 -23.31
CA HIS A 106 9.16 -18.87 -22.86
C HIS A 106 8.61 -17.99 -21.73
N TYR A 107 9.38 -17.79 -20.67
CA TYR A 107 8.94 -17.02 -19.50
C TYR A 107 8.74 -15.52 -19.81
N LEU A 108 9.54 -14.95 -20.73
CA LEU A 108 9.41 -13.54 -21.13
C LEU A 108 8.15 -13.29 -21.96
N THR A 109 7.61 -14.29 -22.66
CA THR A 109 6.31 -14.18 -23.34
C THR A 109 5.10 -14.29 -22.39
N ARG A 110 5.34 -14.59 -21.10
CA ARG A 110 4.31 -14.74 -20.07
C ARG A 110 4.58 -13.81 -18.87
N PRO A 111 4.45 -12.47 -19.05
CA PRO A 111 4.66 -11.52 -17.97
C PRO A 111 3.82 -11.82 -16.73
N GLY A 112 4.44 -11.78 -15.55
CA GLY A 112 3.75 -11.96 -14.28
C GLY A 112 3.32 -13.39 -13.98
N VAL A 113 3.84 -14.37 -14.70
CA VAL A 113 3.58 -15.79 -14.46
C VAL A 113 4.84 -16.45 -13.92
N VAL A 114 4.69 -17.22 -12.85
CA VAL A 114 5.70 -18.16 -12.36
C VAL A 114 5.16 -19.58 -12.46
N GLU A 115 5.87 -20.39 -13.23
CA GLU A 115 5.56 -21.80 -13.42
C GLU A 115 6.32 -22.64 -12.40
N THR A 116 5.61 -23.57 -11.76
CA THR A 116 6.15 -24.45 -10.72
C THR A 116 6.57 -25.78 -11.33
N LEU A 117 7.80 -26.21 -11.03
CA LEU A 117 8.38 -27.50 -11.44
C LEU A 117 7.98 -28.57 -10.43
N GLY A 118 6.73 -29.01 -10.49
CA GLY A 118 6.17 -30.04 -9.62
C GLY A 118 4.76 -29.74 -9.15
N ARG A 119 4.19 -30.65 -8.34
CA ARG A 119 2.87 -30.45 -7.73
C ARG A 119 2.94 -29.36 -6.66
N ILE A 120 1.98 -28.45 -6.70
CA ILE A 120 1.86 -27.34 -5.74
C ILE A 120 0.53 -27.39 -5.00
N ASP A 121 0.58 -27.26 -3.67
CA ASP A 121 -0.59 -26.97 -2.84
C ASP A 121 -0.84 -25.45 -2.88
N LEU A 122 -1.76 -25.00 -3.74
CA LEU A 122 -2.06 -23.58 -3.90
C LEU A 122 -2.60 -22.95 -2.58
N PRO A 123 -3.59 -23.54 -1.87
CA PRO A 123 -4.02 -23.03 -0.57
C PRO A 123 -2.89 -22.99 0.48
N GLY A 124 -2.05 -24.01 0.54
CA GLY A 124 -0.89 -24.05 1.44
C GLY A 124 0.18 -23.03 1.07
N THR A 125 0.39 -22.76 -0.21
CA THR A 125 1.32 -21.74 -0.70
C THR A 125 0.81 -20.33 -0.36
N ALA A 126 -0.48 -20.08 -0.56
CA ALA A 126 -1.12 -18.83 -0.13
C ALA A 126 -0.95 -18.60 1.38
N ALA A 127 -1.18 -19.64 2.19
CA ALA A 127 -1.01 -19.55 3.64
C ALA A 127 0.45 -19.30 4.05
N ALA A 128 1.41 -19.99 3.42
CA ALA A 128 2.84 -19.78 3.68
C ALA A 128 3.32 -18.38 3.29
N HIS A 129 2.82 -17.83 2.18
CA HIS A 129 3.11 -16.46 1.77
C HIS A 129 2.65 -15.43 2.82
N LEU A 130 1.44 -15.62 3.36
CA LEU A 130 0.87 -14.71 4.35
C LEU A 130 1.46 -14.88 5.76
N ALA A 131 1.92 -16.08 6.11
CA ALA A 131 2.53 -16.37 7.42
C ALA A 131 4.02 -16.01 7.51
N ALA A 132 4.65 -15.67 6.38
CA ALA A 132 6.06 -15.34 6.34
C ALA A 132 6.35 -14.06 7.16
N ASP A 133 7.46 -14.01 7.90
CA ASP A 133 7.88 -12.80 8.62
C ASP A 133 8.13 -11.64 7.66
N ARG A 134 8.07 -10.39 8.16
CA ARG A 134 8.29 -9.18 7.34
C ARG A 134 9.62 -9.21 6.56
N SER A 135 10.69 -9.78 7.14
CA SER A 135 12.00 -9.89 6.51
C SER A 135 12.07 -10.96 5.41
N SER A 136 11.22 -11.97 5.49
CA SER A 136 11.15 -13.04 4.50
C SER A 136 10.20 -12.65 3.37
N SER A 137 10.60 -12.83 2.11
CA SER A 137 9.72 -12.55 0.97
C SER A 137 9.61 -13.76 0.06
N THR A 138 8.37 -14.16 -0.24
CA THR A 138 8.11 -15.20 -1.23
C THR A 138 8.57 -14.70 -2.60
N MET A 139 9.41 -15.49 -3.27
CA MET A 139 9.96 -15.16 -4.60
C MET A 139 10.71 -13.82 -4.70
N GLY A 140 11.12 -13.21 -3.58
CA GLY A 140 11.78 -11.90 -3.60
C GLY A 140 10.86 -10.70 -3.85
N MET A 141 9.53 -10.86 -3.78
CA MET A 141 8.58 -9.78 -4.07
C MET A 141 8.85 -8.50 -3.28
N GLY A 142 9.13 -8.63 -1.98
CA GLY A 142 9.48 -7.46 -1.16
C GLY A 142 10.78 -6.79 -1.56
N ALA A 143 11.76 -7.53 -2.07
CA ALA A 143 12.99 -6.95 -2.62
C ALA A 143 12.69 -6.18 -3.92
N VAL A 144 11.78 -6.67 -4.77
CA VAL A 144 11.30 -5.95 -5.96
C VAL A 144 10.63 -4.63 -5.55
N CYS A 145 9.67 -4.66 -4.63
CA CYS A 145 9.01 -3.45 -4.13
C CYS A 145 10.01 -2.46 -3.52
N ASN A 146 10.98 -2.96 -2.75
CA ASN A 146 12.04 -2.15 -2.15
C ASN A 146 12.92 -1.47 -3.19
N ARG A 147 13.36 -2.22 -4.21
CA ARG A 147 14.19 -1.69 -5.29
C ARG A 147 13.47 -0.57 -6.03
N LEU A 148 12.22 -0.81 -6.44
CA LEU A 148 11.41 0.17 -7.16
C LEU A 148 11.16 1.44 -6.33
N ILE A 149 10.85 1.30 -5.05
CA ILE A 149 10.71 2.46 -4.15
C ILE A 149 12.05 3.20 -3.99
N ALA A 150 13.16 2.48 -3.83
CA ALA A 150 14.47 3.07 -3.67
C ALA A 150 14.91 3.85 -4.92
N GLU A 151 14.56 3.35 -6.11
CA GLU A 151 14.83 4.01 -7.38
C GLU A 151 14.12 5.36 -7.46
N VAL A 152 12.82 5.41 -7.16
CA VAL A 152 12.05 6.66 -7.13
C VAL A 152 12.57 7.62 -6.06
N GLN A 153 12.76 7.14 -4.83
CA GLN A 153 13.24 7.95 -3.71
C GLN A 153 14.70 8.42 -3.88
N GLY A 154 15.47 7.72 -4.73
CA GLY A 154 16.84 8.04 -5.08
C GLY A 154 16.96 9.14 -6.14
N SER A 155 15.88 9.44 -6.87
CA SER A 155 15.88 10.45 -7.94
C SER A 155 16.39 11.81 -7.48
N SER A 156 17.20 12.46 -8.31
CA SER A 156 17.70 13.82 -8.09
C SER A 156 16.62 14.89 -8.23
N LEU A 157 15.43 14.54 -8.75
CA LEU A 157 14.29 15.44 -8.84
C LEU A 157 13.61 15.66 -7.48
N LEU A 158 13.92 14.86 -6.45
CA LEU A 158 13.33 14.95 -5.12
C LEU A 158 14.27 15.68 -4.14
N ASP A 159 13.70 16.56 -3.32
CA ASP A 159 14.45 17.30 -2.28
C ASP A 159 14.82 16.47 -1.03
N ARG A 160 14.31 15.24 -0.92
CA ARG A 160 14.55 14.28 0.16
C ARG A 160 14.12 14.75 1.56
N ARG A 161 13.17 15.69 1.64
CA ARG A 161 12.67 16.27 2.90
C ARG A 161 11.21 15.90 3.15
N PRO A 162 10.90 14.71 3.68
CA PRO A 162 9.51 14.30 3.91
C PRO A 162 8.85 15.20 4.97
N PRO A 163 7.64 15.74 4.73
CA PRO A 163 6.94 16.57 5.69
C PRO A 163 6.27 15.74 6.80
N VAL A 164 6.07 14.44 6.55
CA VAL A 164 5.50 13.48 7.49
C VAL A 164 6.51 12.36 7.72
N ARG A 165 6.84 12.11 8.99
CA ARG A 165 7.64 10.95 9.41
C ARG A 165 6.71 9.79 9.77
N ALA A 166 6.34 9.01 8.76
CA ALA A 166 5.52 7.80 8.95
C ALA A 166 6.32 6.54 8.58
N ARG A 167 6.16 5.49 9.39
CA ARG A 167 6.80 4.19 9.12
C ARG A 167 6.19 3.60 7.84
N ARG A 168 7.03 2.91 7.06
CA ARG A 168 6.59 2.14 5.90
C ARG A 168 5.79 0.91 6.33
N THR A 169 4.64 0.70 5.72
CA THR A 169 3.83 -0.52 5.88
C THR A 169 4.05 -1.48 4.72
N VAL A 170 3.75 -2.75 4.95
CA VAL A 170 3.82 -3.85 3.97
C VAL A 170 2.50 -4.59 4.00
N LEU A 171 1.76 -4.58 2.90
CA LEU A 171 0.57 -5.39 2.68
C LEU A 171 0.95 -6.60 1.81
N ARG A 172 0.93 -7.80 2.39
CA ARG A 172 1.00 -9.05 1.64
C ARG A 172 -0.39 -9.57 1.35
N TRP A 173 -0.61 -10.07 0.16
CA TRP A 173 -1.91 -10.57 -0.22
C TRP A 173 -1.83 -11.82 -1.06
N ALA A 174 -2.81 -12.69 -0.89
CA ALA A 174 -2.98 -13.89 -1.66
C ALA A 174 -4.44 -14.03 -2.08
N ALA A 175 -4.66 -14.18 -3.38
CA ALA A 175 -5.95 -14.44 -3.97
C ALA A 175 -6.01 -15.85 -4.55
N LEU A 176 -6.96 -16.63 -4.05
CA LEU A 176 -7.37 -17.89 -4.66
C LEU A 176 -8.63 -17.61 -5.46
N THR A 177 -8.53 -17.76 -6.78
CA THR A 177 -9.68 -17.61 -7.69
C THR A 177 -10.14 -18.97 -8.16
N ASP A 178 -11.44 -19.24 -8.08
CA ASP A 178 -12.02 -20.49 -8.58
C ASP A 178 -13.33 -20.23 -9.31
N THR A 179 -13.64 -21.03 -10.33
CA THR A 179 -14.89 -20.86 -11.10
C THR A 179 -16.12 -21.16 -10.28
N ASP A 180 -15.98 -22.06 -9.30
CA ASP A 180 -17.10 -22.59 -8.51
C ASP A 180 -17.30 -21.81 -7.20
N THR A 181 -16.51 -20.76 -6.96
CA THR A 181 -16.66 -19.92 -5.77
C THR A 181 -17.74 -18.86 -5.99
N GLU A 182 -18.89 -19.05 -5.32
CA GLU A 182 -19.89 -18.00 -5.20
C GLU A 182 -19.48 -16.96 -4.14
N GLY A 183 -19.53 -15.68 -4.52
CA GLY A 183 -19.27 -14.54 -3.64
C GLY A 183 -17.78 -14.24 -3.38
N VAL A 184 -17.54 -13.29 -2.48
CA VAL A 184 -16.19 -12.85 -2.10
C VAL A 184 -15.99 -13.01 -0.60
N ARG A 185 -14.92 -13.69 -0.21
CA ARG A 185 -14.46 -13.75 1.18
C ARG A 185 -13.12 -13.05 1.29
N VAL A 186 -13.08 -12.00 2.10
CA VAL A 186 -11.85 -11.28 2.41
C VAL A 186 -11.55 -11.37 3.89
N ARG A 187 -10.29 -11.65 4.21
CA ARG A 187 -9.75 -11.50 5.56
C ARG A 187 -8.57 -10.55 5.52
N PHE A 188 -8.77 -9.36 6.06
CA PHE A 188 -7.71 -8.40 6.34
C PHE A 188 -7.22 -8.61 7.78
N THR A 189 -5.91 -8.60 7.99
CA THR A 189 -5.30 -8.76 9.32
C THR A 189 -4.14 -7.79 9.46
N VAL A 190 -4.19 -7.01 10.53
CA VAL A 190 -3.17 -6.05 10.92
C VAL A 190 -2.26 -6.75 11.92
N HIS A 191 -0.97 -6.89 11.59
CA HIS A 191 0.04 -7.43 12.49
C HIS A 191 0.86 -6.29 13.11
N GLU A 192 1.72 -6.65 14.05
CA GLU A 192 2.75 -5.75 14.57
C GLU A 192 3.73 -5.31 13.47
N ASP A 193 4.57 -4.32 13.79
CA ASP A 193 5.68 -3.89 12.93
C ASP A 193 5.32 -3.45 11.51
N GLY A 194 4.09 -3.01 11.26
CA GLY A 194 3.70 -2.48 9.95
C GLY A 194 3.45 -3.55 8.88
N LEU A 195 3.41 -4.84 9.24
CA LEU A 195 2.98 -5.93 8.35
C LEU A 195 1.46 -6.06 8.36
N ARG A 196 0.86 -6.21 7.20
CA ARG A 196 -0.57 -6.43 6.98
C ARG A 196 -0.72 -7.59 6.03
N THR A 197 -1.75 -8.42 6.23
CA THR A 197 -2.02 -9.56 5.36
C THR A 197 -3.46 -9.55 4.88
N VAL A 198 -3.67 -9.87 3.60
CA VAL A 198 -4.99 -10.03 3.00
C VAL A 198 -5.10 -11.41 2.39
N ARG A 199 -6.12 -12.16 2.79
CA ARG A 199 -6.52 -13.39 2.10
C ARG A 199 -7.81 -13.15 1.36
N LEU A 200 -7.81 -13.44 0.06
CA LEU A 200 -8.96 -13.32 -0.82
C LEU A 200 -9.34 -14.71 -1.35
N LEU A 201 -10.62 -15.04 -1.25
CA LEU A 201 -11.25 -16.15 -1.96
C LEU A 201 -12.39 -15.55 -2.79
N LEU A 202 -12.30 -15.65 -4.10
CA LEU A 202 -13.21 -15.01 -5.04
C LEU A 202 -13.47 -15.89 -6.26
N GLY A 203 -14.52 -15.57 -7.01
CA GLY A 203 -14.75 -16.07 -8.36
C GLY A 203 -13.65 -15.63 -9.35
N GLN A 204 -13.85 -15.87 -10.64
CA GLN A 204 -12.93 -15.37 -11.67
C GLN A 204 -13.01 -13.85 -11.77
N VAL A 205 -11.88 -13.18 -11.57
CA VAL A 205 -11.72 -11.71 -11.62
C VAL A 205 -10.37 -11.40 -12.26
N ALA A 206 -10.27 -10.27 -12.95
CA ALA A 206 -9.01 -9.83 -13.53
C ALA A 206 -7.97 -9.56 -12.44
N VAL A 207 -6.73 -9.99 -12.68
CA VAL A 207 -5.61 -9.75 -11.74
C VAL A 207 -5.43 -8.25 -11.47
N ALA A 208 -5.68 -7.40 -12.46
CA ALA A 208 -5.59 -5.95 -12.33
C ALA A 208 -6.53 -5.40 -11.23
N ASP A 209 -7.79 -5.87 -11.18
CA ASP A 209 -8.77 -5.43 -10.18
C ASP A 209 -8.35 -5.81 -8.76
N ILE A 210 -7.74 -7.00 -8.61
CA ILE A 210 -7.22 -7.49 -7.32
C ILE A 210 -6.04 -6.61 -6.86
N VAL A 211 -5.13 -6.28 -7.79
CA VAL A 211 -4.00 -5.41 -7.51
C VAL A 211 -4.47 -4.02 -7.09
N GLU A 212 -5.41 -3.42 -7.84
CA GLU A 212 -5.95 -2.09 -7.54
C GLU A 212 -6.67 -2.05 -6.19
N LEU A 213 -7.46 -3.08 -5.87
CA LEU A 213 -8.06 -3.24 -4.53
C LEU A 213 -6.99 -3.27 -3.43
N CYS A 214 -5.93 -4.06 -3.61
CA CYS A 214 -4.88 -4.19 -2.60
C CYS A 214 -4.02 -2.92 -2.47
N GLU A 215 -3.79 -2.20 -3.57
CA GLU A 215 -3.12 -0.89 -3.54
C GLU A 215 -3.96 0.17 -2.82
N ASP A 216 -5.28 0.22 -3.09
CA ASP A 216 -6.19 1.16 -2.42
C ASP A 216 -6.29 0.85 -0.91
N LEU A 217 -6.44 -0.42 -0.54
CA LEU A 217 -6.44 -0.85 0.86
C LEU A 217 -5.11 -0.51 1.55
N ALA A 218 -3.97 -0.79 0.91
CA ALA A 218 -2.64 -0.49 1.46
C ALA A 218 -2.39 1.01 1.64
N LEU A 219 -2.96 1.86 0.77
CA LEU A 219 -2.90 3.31 0.89
C LEU A 219 -3.68 3.79 2.11
N HIS A 220 -4.93 3.36 2.25
CA HIS A 220 -5.82 3.83 3.31
C HIS A 220 -5.41 3.29 4.69
N ASP A 221 -4.97 2.03 4.79
CA ASP A 221 -4.36 1.52 6.04
C ASP A 221 -3.12 2.33 6.46
N TRP A 222 -2.27 2.69 5.50
CA TRP A 222 -1.09 3.50 5.77
C TRP A 222 -1.45 4.92 6.21
N LEU A 223 -2.42 5.57 5.54
CA LEU A 223 -2.90 6.91 5.91
C LEU A 223 -3.43 6.91 7.35
N LEU A 224 -4.24 5.91 7.71
CA LEU A 224 -4.77 5.76 9.06
C LEU A 224 -3.64 5.53 10.07
N THR A 225 -2.72 4.62 9.77
CA THR A 225 -1.54 4.33 10.63
C THR A 225 -0.68 5.58 10.84
N ALA A 226 -0.44 6.36 9.77
CA ALA A 226 0.34 7.59 9.81
C ALA A 226 -0.37 8.67 10.65
N LEU A 227 -1.68 8.83 10.48
CA LEU A 227 -2.48 9.80 11.22
C LEU A 227 -2.49 9.50 12.72
N VAL A 228 -2.74 8.24 13.08
CA VAL A 228 -2.71 7.78 14.49
C VAL A 228 -1.34 8.04 15.10
N SER A 229 -0.25 7.71 14.38
CA SER A 229 1.11 7.97 14.86
C SER A 229 1.38 9.46 15.12
N ILE A 230 0.87 10.36 14.26
CA ILE A 230 1.00 11.81 14.47
C ILE A 230 0.22 12.25 15.72
N ILE A 231 -1.01 11.75 15.90
CA ILE A 231 -1.83 12.06 17.07
C ILE A 231 -1.14 11.59 18.36
N GLU A 232 -0.59 10.38 18.39
CA GLU A 232 0.14 9.86 19.55
C GLU A 232 1.39 10.71 19.86
N GLN A 233 2.16 11.08 18.84
CA GLN A 233 3.37 11.90 19.00
C GLN A 233 3.06 13.37 19.34
N SER A 234 1.83 13.83 19.12
CA SER A 234 1.44 15.21 19.42
C SER A 234 1.34 15.51 20.92
N ARG A 235 1.31 14.48 21.80
CA ARG A 235 1.23 14.63 23.26
C ARG A 235 0.06 15.52 23.72
N ILE A 236 -1.10 15.34 23.08
CA ILE A 236 -2.35 16.02 23.44
C ILE A 236 -2.64 15.86 24.93
N GLY A 237 -2.97 16.97 25.59
CA GLY A 237 -3.28 17.02 27.01
C GLY A 237 -2.06 17.09 27.94
N VAL A 238 -0.84 17.06 27.39
CA VAL A 238 0.41 17.18 28.17
C VAL A 238 1.17 18.44 27.81
N ASP A 239 1.35 18.70 26.51
CA ASP A 239 2.17 19.82 26.03
C ASP A 239 1.32 21.09 25.79
N GLU A 240 1.98 22.24 25.61
CA GLU A 240 1.29 23.50 25.34
C GLU A 240 0.51 23.49 24.01
N PRO A 241 -0.63 24.20 23.92
CA PRO A 241 -1.48 24.20 22.72
C PRO A 241 -0.75 24.51 21.40
N VAL A 242 0.19 25.47 21.42
CA VAL A 242 0.96 25.85 20.23
C VAL A 242 1.86 24.71 19.74
N GLN A 243 2.48 23.97 20.66
CA GLN A 243 3.34 22.83 20.33
C GLN A 243 2.52 21.67 19.76
N ILE A 244 1.33 21.43 20.33
CA ILE A 244 0.38 20.43 19.81
C ILE A 244 -0.01 20.77 18.37
N ILE A 245 -0.42 22.01 18.09
CA ILE A 245 -0.79 22.45 16.73
C ILE A 245 0.37 22.23 15.75
N HIS A 246 1.59 22.64 16.13
CA HIS A 246 2.77 22.48 15.27
C HIS A 246 3.01 21.02 14.90
N ARG A 247 2.78 20.07 15.82
CA ARG A 247 2.92 18.63 15.57
C ARG A 247 1.77 18.02 14.77
N LEU A 248 0.56 18.56 14.88
CA LEU A 248 -0.61 18.11 14.12
C LEU A 248 -0.65 18.67 12.69
N ARG A 249 -0.01 19.82 12.45
CA ARG A 249 -0.01 20.52 11.15
C ARG A 249 0.32 19.62 9.94
N PRO A 250 1.32 18.73 9.98
CA PRO A 250 1.62 17.86 8.84
C PRO A 250 0.45 16.94 8.44
N ALA A 251 -0.39 16.51 9.39
CA ALA A 251 -1.57 15.72 9.06
C ALA A 251 -2.55 16.54 8.22
N VAL A 252 -2.85 17.76 8.65
CA VAL A 252 -3.79 18.67 7.98
C VAL A 252 -3.29 19.05 6.59
N ASP A 253 -2.04 19.51 6.51
CA ASP A 253 -1.46 20.05 5.27
C ASP A 253 -1.16 18.96 4.23
N HIS A 254 -0.96 17.70 4.66
CA HIS A 254 -0.37 16.67 3.79
C HIS A 254 -1.12 15.34 3.72
N LEU A 255 -1.92 14.97 4.71
CA LEU A 255 -2.55 13.65 4.76
C LEU A 255 -4.07 13.70 4.63
N LEU A 256 -4.73 14.67 5.27
CA LEU A 256 -6.18 14.61 5.44
C LEU A 256 -6.97 14.60 4.11
N HIS A 257 -6.47 15.32 3.11
CA HIS A 257 -7.08 15.41 1.79
C HIS A 257 -6.80 14.18 0.91
N LEU A 258 -5.93 13.26 1.33
CA LEU A 258 -5.59 12.05 0.58
C LEU A 258 -6.61 10.91 0.78
N TRP A 259 -7.49 11.05 1.77
CA TRP A 259 -8.49 10.03 2.10
C TRP A 259 -9.63 10.03 1.08
N MET A 260 -9.51 9.16 0.08
CA MET A 260 -10.48 8.97 -1.00
C MET A 260 -10.65 7.45 -1.25
N PRO A 261 -11.14 6.70 -0.25
CA PRO A 261 -11.32 5.24 -0.36
C PRO A 261 -12.19 4.89 -1.55
N ALA A 262 -11.86 3.80 -2.24
CA ALA A 262 -12.60 3.28 -3.40
C ALA A 262 -12.62 4.16 -4.65
N ALA A 263 -12.08 5.38 -4.61
CA ALA A 263 -12.47 6.41 -5.57
C ALA A 263 -11.94 6.15 -7.00
N ARG A 264 -11.07 5.14 -7.17
CA ARG A 264 -10.52 4.66 -8.44
C ARG A 264 -10.86 3.20 -8.74
N LEU A 265 -11.63 2.53 -7.87
CA LEU A 265 -11.93 1.11 -8.01
C LEU A 265 -13.09 0.87 -8.98
N GLY A 266 -12.99 -0.19 -9.78
CA GLY A 266 -14.12 -0.71 -10.58
C GLY A 266 -15.16 -1.43 -9.72
N GLY A 267 -16.28 -1.84 -10.34
CA GLY A 267 -17.45 -2.36 -9.61
C GLY A 267 -17.18 -3.55 -8.67
N PHE A 268 -16.38 -4.52 -9.10
CA PHE A 268 -15.98 -5.64 -8.23
C PHE A 268 -15.20 -5.16 -7.01
N ALA A 269 -14.10 -4.43 -7.24
CA ALA A 269 -13.21 -3.98 -6.18
C ALA A 269 -13.92 -3.01 -5.20
N LEU A 270 -14.83 -2.18 -5.69
CA LEU A 270 -15.68 -1.32 -4.88
C LEU A 270 -16.52 -2.13 -3.88
N SER A 271 -17.25 -3.15 -4.35
CA SER A 271 -18.11 -3.97 -3.49
C SER A 271 -17.33 -4.67 -2.36
N VAL A 272 -16.13 -5.14 -2.68
CA VAL A 272 -15.24 -5.78 -1.71
C VAL A 272 -14.75 -4.77 -0.67
N TRP A 273 -14.42 -3.57 -1.13
CA TRP A 273 -13.93 -2.53 -0.26
C TRP A 273 -14.98 -1.97 0.68
N GLU A 274 -16.22 -1.80 0.23
CA GLU A 274 -17.35 -1.42 1.10
C GLU A 274 -17.58 -2.45 2.22
N GLY A 275 -17.47 -3.74 1.89
CA GLY A 275 -17.55 -4.82 2.88
C GLY A 275 -16.41 -4.78 3.91
N LEU A 276 -15.21 -4.40 3.48
CA LEU A 276 -14.05 -4.17 4.36
C LEU A 276 -14.17 -2.86 5.16
N ASP A 277 -14.79 -1.82 4.65
CA ASP A 277 -14.93 -0.58 5.42
C ASP A 277 -16.01 -0.72 6.49
N GLY A 278 -17.09 -1.45 6.21
CA GLY A 278 -18.18 -1.66 7.17
C GLY A 278 -17.75 -2.34 8.47
N ARG A 279 -16.96 -3.42 8.40
CA ARG A 279 -16.59 -4.25 9.56
C ARG A 279 -15.30 -3.76 10.27
N PRO A 280 -14.16 -3.63 9.58
CA PRO A 280 -12.97 -2.91 10.07
C PRO A 280 -13.19 -1.45 10.48
N GLY A 281 -14.12 -0.73 9.84
CA GLY A 281 -14.45 0.65 10.19
C GLY A 281 -13.33 1.64 9.87
N LEU A 282 -12.58 1.47 8.79
CA LEU A 282 -11.41 2.29 8.46
C LEU A 282 -11.81 3.76 8.30
N SER A 283 -12.87 4.05 7.55
CA SER A 283 -13.42 5.41 7.40
C SER A 283 -13.96 5.94 8.72
N ARG A 284 -14.61 5.10 9.55
CA ARG A 284 -15.08 5.53 10.88
C ARG A 284 -13.93 5.92 11.80
N GLN A 285 -12.84 5.14 11.80
CA GLN A 285 -11.63 5.43 12.56
C GLN A 285 -10.92 6.69 12.05
N TRP A 286 -10.83 6.84 10.73
CA TRP A 286 -10.30 8.04 10.09
C TRP A 286 -11.06 9.28 10.52
N GLU A 287 -12.40 9.28 10.36
CA GLU A 287 -13.24 10.41 10.74
C GLU A 287 -13.14 10.76 12.22
N ALA A 288 -13.09 9.76 13.11
CA ALA A 288 -12.91 9.99 14.54
C ALA A 288 -11.56 10.68 14.83
N SER A 289 -10.51 10.27 14.13
CA SER A 289 -9.17 10.88 14.21
C SER A 289 -9.17 12.32 13.68
N VAL A 290 -9.85 12.57 12.54
CA VAL A 290 -10.00 13.92 11.98
C VAL A 290 -10.77 14.83 12.94
N ARG A 291 -11.89 14.36 13.50
CA ARG A 291 -12.66 15.12 14.51
C ARG A 291 -11.78 15.49 15.69
N ARG A 292 -11.05 14.53 16.26
CA ARG A 292 -10.12 14.78 17.37
C ARG A 292 -9.09 15.87 17.04
N ILE A 293 -8.50 15.87 15.84
CA ILE A 293 -7.54 16.91 15.43
C ILE A 293 -8.21 18.28 15.34
N ARG A 294 -9.40 18.34 14.71
CA ARG A 294 -10.16 19.59 14.59
C ARG A 294 -10.52 20.17 15.96
N ASP A 295 -10.93 19.31 16.89
CA ASP A 295 -11.28 19.71 18.26
C ASP A 295 -10.06 20.32 18.98
N GLN A 296 -8.88 19.73 18.83
CA GLN A 296 -7.64 20.28 19.42
C GLN A 296 -7.27 21.65 18.84
N ILE A 297 -7.43 21.83 17.53
CA ILE A 297 -7.18 23.13 16.88
C ILE A 297 -8.20 24.17 17.36
N ALA A 298 -9.48 23.81 17.46
CA ALA A 298 -10.53 24.70 17.94
C ALA A 298 -10.32 25.11 19.41
N MET A 299 -9.96 24.16 20.27
CA MET A 299 -9.61 24.44 21.66
C MET A 299 -8.42 25.40 21.79
N ALA A 300 -7.36 25.15 21.02
CA ALA A 300 -6.18 26.01 21.04
C ALA A 300 -6.48 27.42 20.54
N ALA A 301 -7.32 27.56 19.50
CA ALA A 301 -7.79 28.86 19.02
C ALA A 301 -8.62 29.59 20.09
N ALA A 302 -9.50 28.89 20.81
CA ALA A 302 -10.30 29.47 21.88
C ALA A 302 -9.44 29.94 23.07
N LEU A 303 -8.42 29.16 23.46
CA LEU A 303 -7.47 29.55 24.51
C LEU A 303 -6.64 30.78 24.11
N ALA A 304 -6.27 30.91 22.84
CA ALA A 304 -5.54 32.08 22.32
C ALA A 304 -6.38 33.37 22.31
N HIS A 305 -7.72 33.25 22.22
CA HIS A 305 -8.65 34.39 22.21
C HIS A 305 -9.21 34.73 23.60
N ARG A 306 -8.73 34.11 24.67
CA ARG A 306 -9.14 34.46 26.03
C ARG A 306 -8.55 35.84 26.38
N PRO A 307 -9.36 36.90 26.58
CA PRO A 307 -8.83 38.19 26.99
C PRO A 307 -8.11 38.03 28.32
N ALA A 308 -6.98 38.72 28.49
CA ALA A 308 -6.28 38.77 29.76
C ALA A 308 -7.28 39.27 30.82
N GLU A 309 -7.63 38.41 31.79
CA GLU A 309 -8.39 38.85 32.95
C GLU A 309 -7.61 39.98 33.61
N ALA A 310 -8.16 41.19 33.55
CA ALA A 310 -7.63 42.32 34.29
C ALA A 310 -7.65 41.94 35.77
N VAL A 311 -6.47 41.69 36.33
CA VAL A 311 -6.28 41.50 37.77
C VAL A 311 -6.90 42.73 38.45
N PRO A 312 -7.91 42.59 39.32
CA PRO A 312 -8.38 43.72 40.09
C PRO A 312 -7.24 44.13 41.02
N LEU A 313 -6.67 45.31 40.76
CA LEU A 313 -5.84 46.02 41.71
C LEU A 313 -6.74 46.38 42.91
N PHE A 314 -6.79 45.51 43.91
CA PHE A 314 -7.34 45.86 45.21
C PHE A 314 -6.42 46.90 45.85
N ARG A 315 -6.98 48.10 46.08
CA ARG A 315 -6.46 49.14 46.98
C ARG A 315 -7.01 48.92 48.38
#